data_AF-A0A1G7P3C0-F1
#
_entry.id   AF-A0A1G7P3C0-F1
#
_cell.length_a   1.000
_cell.length_b   1.000
_cell.length_c   1.000
_cell.angle_alpha   90.00
_cell.angle_beta   90.00
_cell.angle_gamma   90.00
#
_symmetry.space_group_name_H-M   'P 1'
#
loop_
_entity.id
_entity.type
_entity.pdbx_description
1 polymer ?
#
loop_
_entity_poly.entity_id
_entity_poly.type
_entity_poly.pdbx_seq_one_letter_code
_entity_poly.pdbx_strand_id
1 'polypeptide(L)'
;MKAENEKQTVITLNDESFKHYLIERYGDHAGSSNWQRVKNASQDLISPETWVQLYNHAKQDITRKGGSLIGYELVNNILLSHDGINSHWPMNWMWVMRFGRD
;
A
#
# COMPACT_ATOMS: atom_id res chain seq x y z
N MET A 1 -5.77 -5.96 -36.16
CA MET A 1 -6.38 -5.25 -35.03
C MET A 1 -5.27 -4.62 -34.21
N LYS A 2 -5.21 -3.28 -34.12
CA LYS A 2 -4.34 -2.62 -33.13
C LYS A 2 -4.94 -2.97 -31.77
N ALA A 3 -4.20 -3.66 -30.92
CA ALA A 3 -4.55 -3.77 -29.53
C ALA A 3 -4.61 -2.34 -28.99
N GLU A 4 -5.81 -1.85 -28.73
CA GLU A 4 -5.96 -0.63 -27.96
C GLU A 4 -5.19 -0.85 -26.66
N ASN A 5 -4.21 0.01 -26.43
CA ASN A 5 -3.34 -0.04 -25.28
C ASN A 5 -4.19 0.42 -24.08
N GLU A 6 -5.08 -0.47 -23.60
CA GLU A 6 -5.99 -0.20 -22.49
C GLU A 6 -5.14 0.18 -21.28
N LYS A 7 -5.29 1.45 -20.87
CA LYS A 7 -4.43 2.10 -19.89
C LYS A 7 -4.61 1.40 -18.54
N GLN A 8 -3.51 0.85 -18.02
CA GLN A 8 -3.48 0.28 -16.67
C GLN A 8 -3.77 1.37 -15.64
N THR A 9 -4.66 1.11 -14.68
CA THR A 9 -4.95 2.06 -13.60
C THR A 9 -3.73 2.20 -12.70
N VAL A 10 -3.24 3.43 -12.57
CA VAL A 10 -2.13 3.80 -11.69
C VAL A 10 -2.62 4.84 -10.70
N ILE A 11 -2.35 4.60 -9.41
CA ILE A 11 -2.65 5.53 -8.33
C ILE A 11 -1.34 5.83 -7.58
N THR A 12 -1.14 7.10 -7.25
CA THR A 12 0.01 7.57 -6.46
C THR A 12 -0.50 8.23 -5.20
N LEU A 13 0.00 7.81 -4.04
CA LEU A 13 -0.42 8.30 -2.73
C LEU A 13 0.80 8.73 -1.91
N ASN A 14 0.65 9.80 -1.10
CA ASN A 14 1.60 10.09 -0.03
C ASN A 14 1.41 9.10 1.15
N ASP A 15 2.26 9.20 2.17
CA ASP A 15 2.20 8.31 3.35
C ASP A 15 0.81 8.32 4.02
N GLU A 16 0.27 9.50 4.32
CA GLU A 16 -1.03 9.65 5.00
C GLU A 16 -2.20 9.08 4.19
N SER A 17 -2.25 9.37 2.89
CA SER A 17 -3.31 8.88 2.01
C SER A 17 -3.19 7.36 1.80
N PHE A 18 -1.97 6.82 1.79
CA PHE A 18 -1.75 5.38 1.69
C PHE A 18 -2.17 4.65 2.97
N LYS A 19 -1.85 5.20 4.14
CA LYS A 19 -2.36 4.70 5.43
C LYS A 19 -3.89 4.66 5.46
N HIS A 20 -4.53 5.73 4.99
CA HIS A 20 -5.98 5.76 4.89
C HIS A 20 -6.52 4.70 3.94
N TYR A 21 -5.91 4.53 2.75
CA TYR A 21 -6.25 3.46 1.82
C TYR A 21 -6.14 2.07 2.45
N LEU A 22 -5.06 1.81 3.20
CA LEU A 22 -4.87 0.52 3.88
C LEU A 22 -5.96 0.23 4.90
N ILE A 23 -6.36 1.23 5.70
CA ILE A 23 -7.46 1.08 6.66
C ILE A 23 -8.77 0.79 5.93
N GLU A 24 -9.16 1.62 4.97
CA GLU A 24 -10.46 1.50 4.29
C GLU A 24 -10.57 0.17 3.53
N ARG A 25 -9.49 -0.29 2.92
CA ARG A 25 -9.50 -1.49 2.08
C ARG A 25 -9.32 -2.78 2.87
N TYR A 26 -8.49 -2.76 3.91
CA TYR A 26 -8.03 -3.98 4.59
C TYR A 26 -8.27 -4.00 6.10
N GLY A 27 -8.73 -2.90 6.70
CA GLY A 27 -9.04 -2.82 8.14
C GLY A 27 -10.18 -3.75 8.58
N ASP A 28 -11.09 -4.11 7.68
CA ASP A 28 -12.23 -5.01 7.97
C ASP A 28 -11.96 -6.49 7.65
N HIS A 29 -10.75 -6.88 7.19
CA HIS A 29 -10.53 -8.26 6.75
C HIS A 29 -10.64 -9.27 7.92
N ALA A 30 -11.78 -9.96 7.94
CA ALA A 30 -12.37 -10.75 9.03
C ALA A 30 -11.68 -12.09 9.37
N GLY A 31 -10.34 -12.16 9.28
CA GLY A 31 -9.58 -13.38 9.60
C GLY A 31 -8.73 -13.28 10.88
N SER A 32 -8.34 -12.07 11.29
CA SER A 32 -7.56 -11.87 12.51
C SER A 32 -8.29 -10.89 13.43
N SER A 33 -8.50 -11.28 14.68
CA SER A 33 -9.15 -10.47 15.72
C SER A 33 -8.46 -9.12 15.96
N ASN A 34 -7.24 -8.95 15.47
CA ASN A 34 -6.44 -7.74 15.63
C ASN A 34 -6.88 -6.60 14.69
N TRP A 35 -7.52 -6.87 13.55
CA TRP A 35 -7.71 -5.86 12.50
C TRP A 35 -9.03 -5.10 12.63
N GLN A 36 -10.09 -5.71 13.17
CA GLN A 36 -11.39 -5.05 13.40
C GLN A 36 -11.32 -3.78 14.26
N ARG A 37 -10.28 -3.64 15.09
CA ARG A 37 -10.05 -2.44 15.92
C ARG A 37 -9.41 -1.29 15.16
N VAL A 38 -8.74 -1.57 14.03
CA VAL A 38 -7.95 -0.61 13.27
C VAL A 38 -8.82 0.42 12.56
N LYS A 39 -9.97 0.02 12.01
CA LYS A 39 -10.88 0.93 11.30
C LYS A 39 -11.46 2.03 12.18
N ASN A 40 -11.63 1.74 13.48
CA ASN A 40 -12.19 2.68 14.45
C ASN A 40 -11.12 3.37 15.31
N ALA A 41 -9.83 3.01 15.13
CA ALA A 41 -8.73 3.62 15.85
C ALA A 41 -8.22 4.88 15.12
N SER A 42 -7.76 5.87 15.89
CA SER A 42 -6.94 6.95 15.30
C SER A 42 -5.68 6.35 14.68
N GLN A 43 -5.22 6.88 13.54
CA GLN A 43 -4.01 6.40 12.86
C GLN A 43 -2.79 6.39 13.79
N ASP A 44 -2.72 7.34 14.72
CA ASP A 44 -1.63 7.51 15.69
C ASP A 44 -1.57 6.39 16.74
N LEU A 45 -2.67 5.64 16.92
CA LEU A 45 -2.75 4.52 17.85
C LEU A 45 -2.39 3.19 17.19
N ILE A 46 -2.21 3.17 15.87
CA ILE A 46 -1.84 1.98 15.11
C ILE A 46 -0.33 1.81 15.17
N SER A 47 0.12 0.66 15.67
CA SER A 47 1.55 0.39 15.80
C SER A 47 2.24 0.30 14.42
N PRO A 48 3.52 0.69 14.31
CA PRO A 48 4.28 0.53 13.07
C PRO A 48 4.24 -0.88 12.49
N GLU A 49 4.26 -1.91 13.34
CA GLU A 49 4.20 -3.31 12.93
C GLU A 49 2.85 -3.65 12.28
N THR A 50 1.76 -3.08 12.80
CA THR A 50 0.42 -3.25 12.23
C THR A 50 0.36 -2.64 10.83
N TRP A 51 0.98 -1.47 10.62
CA TRP A 51 1.08 -0.87 9.29
C TRP A 51 1.86 -1.75 8.30
N VAL A 52 2.99 -2.32 8.74
CA VAL A 52 3.77 -3.26 7.92
C VAL A 52 2.94 -4.50 7.54
N GLN A 53 2.14 -5.03 8.47
CA GLN A 53 1.24 -6.15 8.18
C GLN A 53 0.17 -5.79 7.14
N LEU A 54 -0.48 -4.63 7.29
CA LEU A 54 -1.47 -4.14 6.31
C LEU A 54 -0.84 -3.94 4.93
N TYR A 55 0.36 -3.35 4.87
CA TYR A 55 1.12 -3.20 3.63
C TYR A 55 1.40 -4.55 2.97
N ASN A 56 1.88 -5.54 3.73
CA ASN A 56 2.19 -6.87 3.19
C ASN A 56 0.93 -7.53 2.61
N HIS A 57 -0.21 -7.40 3.30
CA HIS A 57 -1.47 -7.93 2.82
C HIS A 57 -1.94 -7.22 1.53
N ALA A 58 -1.88 -5.89 1.50
CA ALA A 58 -2.19 -5.11 0.30
C ALA A 58 -1.29 -5.47 -0.88
N LYS A 59 0.01 -5.61 -0.64
CA LYS A 59 0.99 -6.02 -1.65
C LYS A 59 0.66 -7.38 -2.22
N GLN A 60 0.34 -8.36 -1.38
CA GLN A 60 -0.05 -9.70 -1.82
C GLN A 60 -1.33 -9.67 -2.65
N ASP A 61 -2.37 -8.96 -2.22
CA ASP A 61 -3.63 -8.83 -2.96
C ASP A 61 -3.43 -8.19 -4.34
N ILE A 62 -2.73 -7.05 -4.40
CA ILE A 62 -2.43 -6.34 -5.65
C ILE A 62 -1.59 -7.21 -6.59
N THR A 63 -0.54 -7.85 -6.08
CA THR A 63 0.35 -8.69 -6.89
C THR A 63 -0.38 -9.93 -7.43
N ARG A 64 -1.24 -10.55 -6.60
CA ARG A 64 -2.06 -11.70 -7.01
C ARG A 64 -3.00 -11.37 -8.18
N LYS A 65 -3.46 -10.12 -8.27
CA LYS A 65 -4.29 -9.62 -9.37
C LYS A 65 -3.46 -9.11 -10.57
N GLY A 66 -2.15 -9.37 -10.61
CA GLY A 66 -1.27 -8.93 -11.69
C GLY A 66 -0.85 -7.46 -11.60
N GLY A 67 -1.03 -6.83 -10.45
CA GLY A 67 -0.61 -5.47 -10.16
C GLY A 67 0.78 -5.37 -9.51
N SER A 68 1.16 -4.16 -9.11
CA SER A 68 2.40 -3.89 -8.36
C SER A 68 2.19 -2.78 -7.33
N LEU A 69 2.87 -2.89 -6.18
CA LEU A 69 2.88 -1.90 -5.10
C LEU A 69 4.34 -1.54 -4.77
N ILE A 70 4.76 -0.32 -5.09
CA ILE A 70 6.14 0.16 -4.96
C ILE A 70 6.18 1.43 -4.12
N GLY A 71 7.08 1.49 -3.15
CA GLY A 71 7.41 2.70 -2.38
C GLY A 71 8.51 3.51 -3.06
N TYR A 72 8.45 4.82 -2.98
CA TYR A 72 9.45 5.72 -3.52
C TYR A 72 9.89 6.72 -2.46
N GLU A 73 11.20 6.97 -2.40
CA GLU A 73 11.81 7.87 -1.45
C GLU A 73 12.71 8.87 -2.18
N LEU A 74 12.64 10.14 -1.82
CA LEU A 74 13.55 11.16 -2.35
C LEU A 74 14.70 11.37 -1.37
N VAL A 75 15.90 10.92 -1.73
CA VAL A 75 17.13 11.08 -0.93
C VAL A 75 18.16 11.85 -1.74
N ASN A 76 18.61 13.00 -1.24
CA ASN A 76 19.60 13.85 -1.94
C ASN A 76 19.19 14.15 -3.40
N ASN A 77 17.92 14.46 -3.64
CA ASN A 77 17.32 14.68 -4.97
C ASN A 77 17.35 13.46 -5.91
N ILE A 78 17.62 12.27 -5.40
CA ILE A 78 17.57 11.01 -6.14
C ILE A 78 16.31 10.26 -5.69
N LEU A 79 15.48 9.86 -6.67
CA LEU A 79 14.29 9.07 -6.42
C LEU A 79 14.69 7.58 -6.36
N LEU A 80 14.62 7.00 -5.17
CA LEU A 80 14.88 5.59 -4.91
C LEU A 80 13.55 4.83 -4.89
N SER A 81 13.53 3.63 -5.48
CA SER A 81 12.37 2.73 -5.46
C SER A 81 12.59 1.56 -4.51
N HIS A 82 11.56 1.21 -3.75
CA HIS A 82 11.58 0.17 -2.74
C HIS A 82 10.44 -0.82 -2.98
N ASP A 83 10.80 -2.08 -3.23
CA ASP A 83 9.85 -3.18 -3.48
C ASP A 83 9.44 -3.92 -2.19
N GLY A 84 9.59 -3.30 -1.02
CA GLY A 84 9.29 -3.95 0.25
C GLY A 84 9.53 -3.04 1.43
N ILE A 85 8.91 -3.36 2.57
CA ILE A 85 9.26 -2.79 3.87
C ILE A 85 9.99 -3.86 4.68
N ASN A 86 11.17 -3.55 5.19
CA ASN A 86 11.99 -4.53 5.92
C ASN A 86 11.45 -4.78 7.34
N SER A 87 11.31 -3.73 8.15
CA SER A 87 10.94 -3.89 9.57
C SER A 87 10.26 -2.67 10.21
N HIS A 88 10.48 -1.47 9.68
CA HIS A 88 9.89 -0.24 10.20
C HIS A 88 9.12 0.50 9.12
N TRP A 89 8.00 1.10 9.49
CA TRP A 89 7.18 1.88 8.57
C TRP A 89 7.93 3.12 8.07
N PRO A 90 8.05 3.33 6.75
CA PRO A 90 8.76 4.47 6.20
C PRO A 90 7.83 5.70 6.09
N MET A 91 8.04 6.70 6.96
CA MET A 91 7.17 7.89 7.03
C MET A 91 7.29 8.84 5.84
N ASN A 92 8.37 8.77 5.06
CA ASN A 92 8.70 9.72 4.00
C ASN A 92 8.52 9.14 2.59
N TRP A 93 7.84 8.00 2.46
CA TRP A 93 7.64 7.36 1.17
C TRP A 93 6.37 7.82 0.46
N MET A 94 6.44 7.82 -0.86
CA MET A 94 5.29 7.89 -1.76
C MET A 94 5.00 6.50 -2.32
N TRP A 95 3.73 6.15 -2.43
CA TRP A 95 3.30 4.82 -2.82
C TRP A 95 2.68 4.85 -4.21
N VAL A 96 3.21 4.04 -5.12
CA VAL A 96 2.67 3.86 -6.47
C VAL A 96 2.06 2.48 -6.55
N MET A 97 0.77 2.45 -6.87
CA MET A 97 -0.01 1.24 -7.05
C MET A 97 -0.41 1.13 -8.50
N ARG A 98 -0.11 -0.01 -9.11
CA ARG A 98 -0.58 -0.38 -10.45
C ARG A 98 -1.49 -1.58 -10.29
N PHE A 99 -2.71 -1.50 -10.77
CA PHE A 99 -3.64 -2.62 -10.66
C PHE A 99 -3.53 -3.47 -11.93
N GLY A 100 -3.54 -4.80 -11.79
CA GLY A 100 -3.53 -5.68 -12.96
C GLY A 100 -4.87 -5.67 -13.68
N ARG A 101 -4.93 -6.42 -14.79
CA ARG A 101 -6.15 -6.57 -15.60
C ARG A 101 -7.04 -7.60 -14.90
N ASP A 102 -8.24 -7.20 -14.50
CA ASP A 102 -9.29 -8.14 -14.09
C ASP A 102 -9.75 -9.00 -15.29
#